data_AF-A0A3N5HQT7-F1
#
_entry.id   AF-A0A3N5HQT7-F1
#
_cell.length_a   1.000
_cell.length_b   1.000
_cell.length_c   1.000
_cell.angle_alpha   90.00
_cell.angle_beta   90.00
_cell.angle_gamma   90.00
#
_symmetry.space_group_name_H-M   'P 1'
#
loop_
_entity.id
_entity.type
_entity.pdbx_description
1 polymer ?
#
loop_
_entity_poly.entity_id
_entity_poly.type
_entity_poly.pdbx_seq_one_letter_code
_entity_poly.pdbx_strand_id
1 'polypeptide(L)'
;MAFAAFSRHWTVWRAAWQAESGHALGSTQGGRATEFLPAVLEIQQAPPSPIGRAILWTIVVVCASGVLWATLGWIDIVATAQGKIIPSGYSKVIQPYETGVITAIHVQDGQIVKRGEVLIELDSTQNRADQHRASNEYQAAKIDAARLRALIAGQSTFKAPA
;
A
#
# COMPACT_ATOMS: atom_id res chain seq x y z
N MET A 1 -19.55 25.02 -20.46
CA MET A 1 -20.56 25.06 -21.54
C MET A 1 -21.86 24.30 -21.22
N ALA A 2 -21.97 23.53 -20.13
CA ALA A 2 -23.22 22.80 -19.77
C ALA A 2 -24.29 23.65 -19.04
N PHE A 3 -23.92 24.77 -18.40
CA PHE A 3 -24.84 25.59 -17.61
C PHE A 3 -25.84 26.42 -18.45
N ALA A 4 -25.50 26.78 -19.69
CA ALA A 4 -26.35 27.60 -20.55
C ALA A 4 -27.54 26.83 -21.15
N ALA A 5 -27.43 25.49 -21.27
CA ALA A 5 -28.55 24.66 -21.67
C ALA A 5 -29.60 24.60 -20.55
N PHE A 6 -29.15 24.47 -19.30
CA PHE A 6 -30.02 24.40 -18.12
C PHE A 6 -30.86 25.67 -17.95
N SER A 7 -30.27 26.85 -18.16
CA SER A 7 -31.01 28.11 -18.07
C SER A 7 -32.08 28.23 -19.16
N ARG A 8 -31.82 27.76 -20.39
CA ARG A 8 -32.78 27.81 -21.49
C ARG A 8 -34.00 26.93 -21.23
N HIS A 9 -33.77 25.74 -20.67
CA HIS A 9 -34.86 24.83 -20.30
C HIS A 9 -35.63 25.32 -19.06
N TRP A 10 -34.95 25.94 -18.09
CA TRP A 10 -35.58 26.54 -16.91
C TRP A 10 -36.53 27.69 -17.29
N THR A 11 -36.15 28.55 -18.24
CA THR A 11 -37.03 29.63 -18.71
C THR A 11 -38.24 29.11 -19.47
N VAL A 12 -38.07 28.08 -20.32
CA VAL A 12 -39.19 27.46 -21.05
C VAL A 12 -40.14 26.74 -20.10
N TRP A 13 -39.60 26.01 -19.11
CA TRP A 13 -40.40 25.34 -18.09
C TRP A 13 -41.18 26.34 -17.24
N ARG A 14 -40.55 27.43 -16.82
CA ARG A 14 -41.20 28.48 -16.01
C ARG A 14 -42.25 29.26 -16.81
N ALA A 15 -42.01 29.51 -18.10
CA ALA A 15 -42.97 30.14 -19.00
C ALA A 15 -44.18 29.21 -19.29
N ALA A 16 -43.94 27.91 -19.49
CA ALA A 16 -45.01 26.93 -19.61
C ALA A 16 -45.84 26.82 -18.32
N TRP A 17 -45.19 26.79 -17.16
CA TRP A 17 -45.85 26.76 -15.85
C TRP A 17 -46.67 28.04 -15.57
N GLN A 18 -46.18 29.20 -16.01
CA GLN A 18 -46.93 30.47 -15.93
C GLN A 18 -48.11 30.52 -16.91
N ALA A 19 -47.97 29.94 -18.11
CA ALA A 19 -49.06 29.83 -19.07
C ALA A 19 -50.17 28.85 -18.61
N GLU A 20 -49.78 27.79 -17.90
CA GLU A 20 -50.69 26.78 -17.36
C GLU A 20 -51.36 27.24 -16.05
N SER A 21 -50.70 28.08 -15.24
CA SER A 21 -51.31 28.65 -14.02
C SER A 21 -52.35 29.75 -14.29
N GLY A 22 -52.41 30.28 -15.51
CA GLY A 22 -53.51 31.14 -15.99
C GLY A 22 -54.75 30.36 -16.44
N HIS A 23 -54.60 29.08 -16.80
CA HIS A 23 -55.73 28.15 -16.92
C HIS A 23 -56.05 27.60 -15.53
N ALA A 24 -56.67 28.45 -14.70
CA ALA A 24 -57.43 27.96 -13.56
C ALA A 24 -58.37 26.89 -14.10
N LEU A 25 -58.07 25.62 -13.79
CA LEU A 25 -58.91 24.47 -14.10
C LEU A 25 -60.35 24.89 -13.88
N GLY A 26 -61.11 24.99 -14.98
CA GLY A 26 -62.47 25.50 -14.96
C GLY A 26 -63.18 24.91 -13.76
N SER A 27 -63.71 25.79 -12.91
CA SER A 27 -64.49 25.43 -11.73
C SER A 27 -65.52 24.40 -12.16
N THR A 28 -65.20 23.13 -11.96
CA THR A 28 -66.01 22.02 -12.45
C THR A 28 -67.16 21.94 -11.46
N GLN A 29 -68.27 22.56 -11.81
CA GLN A 29 -69.50 22.43 -11.04
C GLN A 29 -69.82 20.93 -10.93
N GLY A 30 -69.62 20.40 -9.72
CA GLY A 30 -70.16 19.19 -9.13
C GLY A 30 -70.38 17.98 -10.05
N GLY A 31 -69.68 16.88 -9.73
CA GLY A 31 -69.75 15.57 -10.39
C GLY A 31 -71.12 14.85 -10.44
N ARG A 32 -72.24 15.57 -10.31
CA ARG A 32 -73.57 15.12 -10.76
C ARG A 32 -73.91 15.61 -12.17
N ALA A 33 -73.34 16.72 -12.67
CA ALA A 33 -73.69 17.25 -13.99
C ALA A 33 -73.10 16.41 -15.14
N THR A 34 -71.98 15.72 -14.90
CA THR A 34 -71.31 14.85 -15.89
C THR A 34 -72.00 13.49 -16.07
N GLU A 35 -72.76 13.03 -15.08
CA GLU A 35 -73.52 11.76 -15.13
C GLU A 35 -74.71 11.81 -16.12
N PHE A 36 -75.12 13.03 -16.52
CA PHE A 36 -76.21 13.26 -17.47
C PHE A 36 -75.74 13.51 -18.92
N LEU A 37 -74.43 13.42 -19.19
CA LEU A 37 -73.87 13.53 -20.54
C LEU A 37 -73.91 12.17 -21.25
N PRO A 38 -74.11 12.12 -22.59
CA PRO A 38 -74.05 10.85 -23.31
C PRO A 38 -72.70 10.17 -23.03
N ALA A 39 -72.67 8.84 -22.85
CA ALA A 39 -71.51 8.07 -22.34
C ALA A 39 -70.15 8.37 -23.01
N VAL A 40 -70.17 8.88 -24.24
CA VAL A 40 -68.98 9.35 -24.98
C VAL A 40 -68.35 10.62 -24.38
N LEU A 41 -69.14 11.55 -23.85
CA LEU A 41 -68.67 12.81 -23.23
C LEU A 41 -68.18 12.61 -21.79
N GLU A 42 -68.77 11.66 -21.04
CA GLU A 42 -68.36 11.35 -19.67
C GLU A 42 -66.91 10.85 -19.61
N ILE A 43 -66.51 10.00 -20.56
CA ILE A 43 -65.13 9.49 -20.64
C ILE A 43 -64.12 10.58 -21.03
N GLN A 44 -64.54 11.57 -21.83
CA GLN A 44 -63.66 12.67 -22.26
C GLN A 44 -63.53 13.78 -21.21
N GLN A 45 -64.56 14.01 -20.40
CA GLN A 45 -64.63 15.14 -19.46
C GLN A 45 -64.48 14.73 -17.99
N ALA A 46 -64.43 13.43 -17.68
CA ALA A 46 -64.12 12.96 -16.34
C ALA A 46 -62.75 13.51 -15.91
N PRO A 47 -62.67 14.28 -14.81
CA PRO A 47 -61.39 14.77 -14.32
C PRO A 47 -60.49 13.57 -14.01
N PRO A 48 -59.19 13.64 -14.35
CA PRO A 48 -58.27 12.54 -14.09
C PRO A 48 -58.31 12.18 -12.61
N SER A 49 -58.46 10.88 -12.34
CA SER A 49 -58.71 10.40 -10.98
C SER A 49 -57.60 10.89 -10.03
N PRO A 50 -57.96 11.35 -8.82
CA PRO A 50 -56.98 11.90 -7.86
C PRO A 50 -55.90 10.85 -7.48
N ILE A 51 -56.27 9.56 -7.54
CA ILE A 51 -55.37 8.43 -7.30
C ILE A 51 -54.29 8.34 -8.40
N GLY A 52 -54.65 8.51 -9.68
CA GLY A 52 -53.68 8.47 -10.78
C GLY A 52 -52.64 9.57 -10.67
N ARG A 53 -53.05 10.78 -10.25
CA ARG A 53 -52.11 11.89 -9.99
C ARG A 53 -51.18 11.58 -8.82
N ALA A 54 -51.70 10.98 -7.74
CA ALA A 54 -50.88 10.57 -6.60
C ALA A 54 -49.80 9.53 -6.99
N ILE A 55 -50.16 8.56 -7.83
CA ILE A 55 -49.21 7.55 -8.35
C ILE A 55 -48.12 8.22 -9.20
N LEU A 56 -48.50 9.12 -10.12
CA LEU A 56 -47.54 9.82 -10.97
C LEU A 56 -46.55 10.65 -10.14
N TRP A 57 -47.04 11.43 -9.17
CA TRP A 57 -46.17 12.20 -8.28
C TRP A 57 -45.26 11.32 -7.43
N THR A 58 -45.74 10.15 -6.99
CA THR A 58 -44.92 9.18 -6.24
C THR A 58 -43.73 8.70 -7.08
N ILE A 59 -43.98 8.32 -8.34
CA ILE A 59 -42.93 7.90 -9.27
C ILE A 59 -41.90 9.01 -9.46
N VAL A 60 -42.37 10.25 -9.69
CA VAL A 60 -41.49 11.42 -9.86
C VAL A 60 -40.60 11.64 -8.63
N VAL A 61 -41.16 11.56 -7.42
CA VAL A 61 -40.40 11.73 -6.18
C VAL A 61 -39.34 10.64 -6.01
N VAL A 62 -39.68 9.39 -6.28
CA VAL A 62 -38.72 8.27 -6.19
C VAL A 62 -37.57 8.48 -7.17
N CYS A 63 -37.85 8.79 -8.43
CA CYS A 63 -36.83 9.08 -9.42
C CYS A 63 -35.96 10.28 -9.01
N ALA A 64 -36.56 11.38 -8.54
CA ALA A 64 -35.84 12.55 -8.09
C ALA A 64 -34.93 12.25 -6.90
N SER A 65 -35.38 11.43 -5.95
CA SER A 65 -34.55 11.01 -4.80
C SER A 65 -33.34 10.17 -5.22
N GLY A 66 -33.49 9.29 -6.22
CA GLY A 66 -32.39 8.49 -6.74
C GLY A 66 -31.33 9.35 -7.43
N VAL A 67 -31.75 10.33 -8.24
CA VAL A 67 -30.85 11.29 -8.86
C VAL A 67 -30.14 12.14 -7.81
N LEU A 68 -30.87 12.65 -6.82
CA LEU A 68 -30.29 13.43 -5.73
C LEU A 68 -29.23 12.60 -4.97
N TRP A 69 -29.56 11.37 -4.59
CA TRP A 69 -28.62 10.48 -3.91
C TRP A 69 -27.37 10.20 -4.76
N ALA A 70 -27.52 9.95 -6.06
CA ALA A 70 -26.38 9.72 -6.96
C ALA A 70 -25.47 10.95 -7.12
N THR A 71 -26.03 12.16 -7.02
CA THR A 71 -25.25 13.42 -7.09
C THR A 71 -24.52 13.75 -5.79
N LEU A 72 -25.08 13.36 -4.63
CA LEU A 72 -24.45 13.62 -3.33
C LEU A 72 -23.61 12.44 -2.83
N GLY A 73 -23.75 11.24 -3.40
CA GLY A 73 -23.08 10.03 -2.98
C GLY A 73 -21.61 9.99 -3.43
N TRP A 74 -20.71 9.74 -2.47
CA TRP A 74 -19.29 9.52 -2.73
C TRP A 74 -19.04 8.02 -2.54
N ILE A 75 -18.43 7.37 -3.53
CA ILE A 75 -18.08 5.95 -3.46
C ILE A 75 -16.58 5.86 -3.19
N ASP A 76 -16.22 5.45 -1.98
CA ASP A 76 -14.83 5.21 -1.61
C ASP A 76 -14.35 3.89 -2.21
N ILE A 77 -13.41 3.98 -3.16
CA ILE A 77 -12.76 2.80 -3.74
C ILE A 77 -11.53 2.49 -2.90
N VAL A 78 -11.63 1.44 -2.08
CA VAL A 78 -10.48 0.92 -1.32
C VAL A 78 -9.75 -0.10 -2.18
N ALA A 79 -8.63 0.32 -2.77
CA ALA A 79 -7.71 -0.59 -3.45
C ALA A 79 -6.77 -1.23 -2.41
N THR A 80 -6.90 -2.54 -2.19
CA THR A 80 -5.97 -3.30 -1.35
C THR A 80 -4.83 -3.83 -2.21
N ALA A 81 -3.59 -3.47 -1.86
CA ALA A 81 -2.39 -4.01 -2.48
C ALA A 81 -1.58 -4.78 -1.43
N GLN A 82 -1.11 -5.97 -1.79
CA GLN A 82 -0.21 -6.73 -0.93
C GLN A 82 1.21 -6.19 -1.08
N GLY A 83 1.71 -5.53 -0.05
CA GLY A 83 3.11 -5.11 0.06
C GLY A 83 3.85 -5.93 1.11
N LYS A 84 5.11 -6.31 0.83
CA LYS A 84 6.00 -6.90 1.83
C LYS A 84 7.04 -5.87 2.25
N ILE A 85 7.16 -5.63 3.56
CA ILE A 85 8.21 -4.80 4.11
C ILE A 85 9.50 -5.62 4.11
N ILE A 86 10.44 -5.24 3.25
CA ILE A 86 11.78 -5.83 3.21
C ILE A 86 12.71 -4.79 3.85
N PRO A 87 13.52 -5.15 4.86
CA PRO A 87 14.51 -4.22 5.38
C PRO A 87 15.43 -3.77 4.25
N SER A 88 15.67 -2.46 4.14
CA SER A 88 16.54 -1.86 3.12
C SER A 88 18.02 -2.22 3.29
N GLY A 89 18.36 -2.92 4.38
CA GLY A 89 19.71 -3.39 4.68
C GLY A 89 20.00 -4.76 4.07
N TYR A 90 21.26 -4.98 3.72
CA TYR A 90 21.76 -6.29 3.34
C TYR A 90 21.93 -7.15 4.59
N SER A 91 21.14 -8.22 4.74
CA SER A 91 21.41 -9.25 5.75
C SER A 91 22.66 -10.02 5.33
N LYS A 92 23.75 -9.86 6.07
CA LYS A 92 25.00 -10.58 5.85
C LYS A 92 25.22 -11.54 7.01
N VAL A 93 25.34 -12.82 6.68
CA VAL A 93 25.73 -13.85 7.66
C VAL A 93 27.18 -13.61 8.04
N ILE A 94 27.44 -13.36 9.32
CA ILE A 94 28.81 -13.23 9.86
C ILE A 94 29.29 -14.64 10.17
N GLN A 95 30.33 -15.08 9.47
CA GLN A 95 30.94 -16.39 9.66
C GLN A 95 32.36 -16.21 10.18
N PRO A 96 32.81 -17.07 11.12
CA PRO A 96 34.20 -17.08 11.52
C PRO A 96 35.09 -17.52 10.35
N TYR A 97 36.30 -16.95 10.27
CA TYR A 97 37.27 -17.29 9.23
C TYR A 97 37.86 -18.69 9.42
N GLU A 98 37.87 -19.16 10.66
CA GLU A 98 38.38 -20.47 11.06
C GLU A 98 37.34 -21.20 11.91
N THR A 99 37.27 -22.51 11.77
CA THR A 99 36.41 -23.35 12.59
C THR A 99 37.05 -23.52 13.97
N GLY A 100 36.43 -22.93 15.00
CA GLY A 100 36.91 -22.99 16.37
C GLY A 100 35.79 -23.29 17.38
N VAL A 101 36.18 -23.69 18.59
CA VAL A 101 35.24 -23.83 19.71
C VAL A 101 34.89 -22.44 20.24
N ILE A 102 33.60 -22.16 20.46
CA ILE A 102 33.15 -20.88 21.00
C ILE A 102 33.46 -20.82 22.49
N THR A 103 34.20 -19.80 22.92
CA THR A 103 34.52 -19.53 24.33
C THR A 103 33.47 -18.63 24.96
N ALA A 104 33.06 -17.57 24.27
CA ALA A 104 32.08 -16.61 24.77
C ALA A 104 31.29 -15.94 23.63
N ILE A 105 30.04 -15.61 23.91
CA ILE A 105 29.15 -14.83 23.03
C ILE A 105 28.85 -13.52 23.75
N HIS A 106 29.19 -12.40 23.13
CA HIS A 106 29.14 -11.06 23.72
C HIS A 106 27.89 -10.27 23.34
N VAL A 107 26.96 -10.89 22.60
CA VAL A 107 25.78 -10.22 22.03
C VAL A 107 24.49 -10.99 22.31
N GLN A 108 23.40 -10.25 22.35
CA GLN A 108 22.05 -10.79 22.48
C GLN A 108 21.25 -10.59 21.19
N ASP A 109 20.23 -11.42 20.98
CA ASP A 109 19.35 -11.31 19.82
C ASP A 109 18.67 -9.94 19.77
N GLY A 110 18.77 -9.26 18.63
CA GLY A 110 18.21 -7.92 18.42
C GLY A 110 19.08 -6.76 18.94
N GLN A 111 20.26 -7.04 19.51
CA GLN A 111 21.20 -6.00 19.94
C GLN A 111 21.79 -5.25 18.73
N ILE A 112 21.82 -3.91 18.82
CA ILE A 112 22.46 -3.05 17.82
C ILE A 112 23.97 -3.02 18.10
N VAL A 113 24.77 -3.48 17.14
CA VAL A 113 26.24 -3.56 17.24
C VAL A 113 26.93 -2.62 16.26
N LYS A 114 28.12 -2.13 16.62
CA LYS A 114 28.92 -1.26 15.74
C LYS A 114 30.01 -2.07 15.02
N ARG A 115 30.52 -1.52 13.91
CA ARG A 115 31.61 -2.15 13.17
C ARG A 115 32.86 -2.24 14.07
N GLY A 116 33.41 -3.45 14.18
CA GLY A 116 34.62 -3.73 14.97
C GLY A 116 34.35 -4.17 16.40
N GLU A 117 33.08 -4.26 16.82
CA GLU A 117 32.70 -4.82 18.11
C GLU A 117 32.90 -6.34 18.11
N VAL A 118 33.44 -6.87 19.21
CA VAL A 118 33.65 -8.32 19.38
C VAL A 118 32.29 -8.98 19.62
N LEU A 119 31.90 -9.87 18.72
CA LEU A 119 30.61 -10.58 18.80
C LEU A 119 30.78 -11.94 19.50
N ILE A 120 31.80 -12.68 19.08
CA ILE A 120 32.06 -14.05 19.50
C ILE A 120 33.57 -14.19 19.73
N GLU A 121 33.94 -14.84 20.82
CA GLU A 121 35.31 -15.22 21.12
C GLU A 121 35.48 -16.71 20.88
N LEU A 122 36.53 -17.08 20.13
CA LEU A 122 36.88 -18.46 19.81
C LEU A 122 38.10 -18.88 20.63
N ASP A 123 38.15 -20.16 21.00
CA ASP A 123 39.29 -20.73 21.69
C ASP A 123 40.54 -20.68 20.80
N SER A 124 41.52 -19.88 21.20
CA SER A 124 42.75 -19.65 20.46
C SER A 124 43.86 -20.66 20.78
N THR A 125 43.60 -21.66 21.63
CA THR A 125 44.64 -22.59 22.11
C THR A 125 45.34 -23.34 20.98
N GLN A 126 44.57 -23.88 20.01
CA GLN A 126 45.15 -24.58 18.86
C GLN A 126 45.90 -23.62 17.93
N ASN A 127 45.31 -22.48 17.60
CA ASN A 127 45.95 -21.46 16.76
C ASN A 127 47.28 -20.96 17.34
N ARG A 128 47.34 -20.76 18.65
CA ARG A 128 48.57 -20.36 19.34
C ARG A 128 49.62 -21.48 19.27
N ALA A 129 49.21 -22.73 19.50
CA ALA A 129 50.12 -23.87 19.39
C ALA A 129 50.70 -24.00 17.98
N ASP A 130 49.87 -23.84 16.95
CA ASP A 130 50.31 -23.91 15.55
C ASP A 130 51.22 -22.73 15.18
N GLN A 131 50.91 -21.51 15.64
CA GLN A 131 51.78 -20.35 15.47
C GLN A 131 53.15 -20.57 16.12
N HIS A 132 53.19 -21.12 17.34
CA HIS A 132 54.43 -21.44 18.02
C HIS A 132 55.23 -22.52 17.28
N ARG A 133 54.57 -23.56 16.78
CA ARG A 133 55.21 -24.60 15.97
C ARG A 133 55.83 -24.01 14.71
N ALA A 134 55.06 -23.25 13.93
CA ALA A 134 55.55 -22.64 12.69
C ALA A 134 56.70 -21.66 12.93
N SER A 135 56.64 -20.87 14.00
CA SER A 135 57.73 -19.97 14.39
C SER A 135 59.01 -20.74 14.73
N ASN A 136 58.89 -21.85 15.46
CA ASN A 136 60.05 -22.67 15.83
C ASN A 136 60.68 -23.35 14.61
N GLU A 137 59.87 -23.91 13.71
CA GLU A 137 60.32 -24.51 12.45
C GLU A 137 61.01 -23.46 11.56
N TYR A 138 60.43 -22.26 11.46
CA TYR A 138 61.03 -21.16 10.72
C TYR A 138 62.42 -20.80 11.27
N GLN A 139 62.57 -20.69 12.59
CA GLN A 139 63.86 -20.36 13.20
C GLN A 139 64.89 -21.48 13.02
N ALA A 140 64.49 -22.74 13.17
CA ALA A 140 65.36 -23.88 12.90
C ALA A 140 65.86 -23.87 11.45
N ALA A 141 64.95 -23.69 10.48
CA ALA A 141 65.31 -23.61 9.07
C ALA A 141 66.23 -22.41 8.76
N LYS A 142 66.04 -21.28 9.45
CA LYS A 142 66.89 -20.08 9.31
C LYS A 142 68.30 -20.34 9.80
N ILE A 143 68.45 -21.06 10.92
CA ILE A 143 69.75 -21.49 11.46
C ILE A 143 70.41 -22.47 10.50
N ASP A 144 69.68 -23.47 10.00
CA ASP A 144 70.21 -24.48 9.08
C ASP A 144 70.66 -23.87 7.75
N ALA A 145 69.83 -23.02 7.15
CA ALA A 145 70.17 -22.33 5.91
C ALA A 145 71.46 -21.53 6.05
N ALA A 146 71.65 -20.93 7.20
CA ALA A 146 72.74 -20.01 7.41
C ALA A 146 74.02 -20.75 7.86
N ARG A 147 73.90 -21.88 8.58
CA ARG A 147 74.95 -22.89 8.74
C ARG A 147 75.42 -23.44 7.39
N LEU A 148 74.50 -23.83 6.50
CA LEU A 148 74.84 -24.35 5.16
C LEU A 148 75.57 -23.29 4.31
N ARG A 149 75.16 -22.02 4.40
CA ARG A 149 75.87 -20.92 3.74
C ARG A 149 77.31 -20.77 4.23
N ALA A 150 77.55 -20.91 5.54
CA ALA A 150 78.90 -20.86 6.09
C ALA A 150 79.78 -22.03 5.63
N LEU A 151 79.19 -23.24 5.56
CA LEU A 151 79.88 -24.44 5.08
C LEU A 151 80.31 -24.29 3.61
N ILE A 152 79.44 -23.76 2.75
CA ILE A 152 79.78 -23.48 1.34
C ILE A 152 80.90 -22.43 1.23
N ALA A 153 80.93 -21.44 2.13
CA ALA A 153 81.96 -20.42 2.18
C ALA A 153 83.29 -20.88 2.83
N GLY A 154 83.39 -22.13 3.29
CA GLY A 154 84.58 -22.68 3.96
C GLY A 154 84.83 -22.13 5.37
N GLN A 155 83.81 -21.54 6.02
CA GLN A 155 83.93 -20.96 7.35
C GLN A 155 83.54 -21.99 8.42
N SER A 156 84.34 -22.12 9.49
CA SER A 156 84.08 -23.04 10.61
C SER A 156 83.09 -22.48 11.64
N THR A 157 82.80 -21.19 11.58
CA THR A 157 81.90 -20.48 12.52
C THR A 157 80.80 -19.79 11.74
N PHE A 158 79.58 -19.81 12.27
CA PHE A 158 78.43 -19.17 11.67
C PHE A 158 77.67 -18.33 12.71
N LYS A 159 77.17 -17.16 12.31
CA LYS A 159 76.42 -16.24 13.19
C LYS A 159 74.93 -16.57 13.14
N ALA A 160 74.42 -17.27 14.16
CA ALA A 160 73.00 -17.56 14.28
C ALA A 160 72.16 -16.28 14.14
N PRO A 161 71.14 -16.28 13.26
CA PRO A 161 70.22 -15.17 13.16
C PRO A 161 69.34 -15.11 14.42
N ALA A 162 69.07 -13.88 14.90
CA ALA A 162 68.11 -13.63 15.96
C ALA A 162 66.68 -13.97 15.52
#